data_AF-A0A949N3T6-F1
#
_entry.id   AF-A0A949N3T6-F1
#
_cell.length_a   1.000
_cell.length_b   1.000
_cell.length_c   1.000
_cell.angle_alpha   90.00
_cell.angle_beta   90.00
_cell.angle_gamma   90.00
#
_symmetry.space_group_name_H-M   'P 1'
#
loop_
_entity.id
_entity.type
_entity.pdbx_description
1 polymer ?
#
loop_
_entity_poly.entity_id
_entity_poly.type
_entity_poly.pdbx_seq_one_letter_code
_entity_poly.pdbx_strand_id
1 'polypeptide(L)'
;MQWSYRIGTVFGIPLRVHITFPMLIIGYAALFGYQYGSMAALRGTILIFLLFICVVLHELAHSKQAQRYGVNVRDVTLLPIGGVSNMEQIPEKPSQELRMALAGPLTSLAIGIILLAINIIIGLDITDFSIEKIATSFDYLPVYLAWINIFLAVFNLLPAFPMDGGRVMRAYLAERMDYSRATRIAASIGKLFAILFGIAGLLINPFLIFIAFFVYLGASSEEQSVLIGEELRQFRVRDVMNTQCPAIPGNTSLSGVVERFFKGTCRGVIPITEGGTYLGLVHQDDILAAIHEHGLTSEVGKIVKKEIPTISPEDRLDEVYKKMQQEQIKAFAVIDHGTLVGVISMEDLGRAYSLAAAIHSRLKF
;
A
#
# COMPACT_ATOMS: atom_id res chain seq x y z
N MET A 1 -0.70 9.32 2.69
CA MET A 1 -1.65 9.55 1.55
C MET A 1 -2.51 10.81 1.78
N GLN A 2 -1.92 12.01 1.89
CA GLN A 2 -2.67 13.23 2.27
C GLN A 2 -3.58 13.81 1.16
N TRP A 3 -3.51 13.26 -0.05
CA TRP A 3 -4.20 13.79 -1.25
C TRP A 3 -5.24 12.80 -1.82
N SER A 4 -5.84 11.99 -0.95
CA SER A 4 -6.90 11.04 -1.31
C SER A 4 -8.24 11.48 -0.75
N TYR A 5 -9.27 11.48 -1.59
CA TYR A 5 -10.65 11.87 -1.22
C TYR A 5 -11.56 10.66 -1.16
N ARG A 6 -12.41 10.58 -0.14
CA ARG A 6 -13.43 9.52 -0.02
C ARG A 6 -14.56 9.77 -1.02
N ILE A 7 -14.84 8.79 -1.87
CA ILE A 7 -15.89 8.86 -2.89
C ILE A 7 -17.16 8.10 -2.51
N GLY A 8 -17.05 7.11 -1.60
CA GLY A 8 -18.18 6.28 -1.20
C GLY A 8 -17.78 5.15 -0.26
N THR A 9 -18.71 4.23 -0.03
CA THR A 9 -18.49 3.02 0.78
C THR A 9 -19.17 1.85 0.10
N VAL A 10 -18.46 0.74 -0.08
CA VAL A 10 -19.00 -0.48 -0.69
C VAL A 10 -18.64 -1.66 0.21
N PHE A 11 -19.63 -2.48 0.59
CA PHE A 11 -19.46 -3.59 1.56
C PHE A 11 -18.82 -3.16 2.90
N GLY A 12 -19.10 -1.94 3.35
CA GLY A 12 -18.50 -1.37 4.57
C GLY A 12 -17.05 -0.88 4.40
N ILE A 13 -16.49 -0.97 3.18
CA ILE A 13 -15.12 -0.53 2.88
C ILE A 13 -15.18 0.86 2.24
N PRO A 14 -14.56 1.88 2.86
CA PRO A 14 -14.41 3.21 2.26
C PRO A 14 -13.62 3.14 0.95
N LEU A 15 -14.16 3.74 -0.11
CA LEU A 15 -13.46 3.93 -1.38
C LEU A 15 -12.85 5.33 -1.42
N ARG A 16 -11.56 5.40 -1.76
CA ARG A 16 -10.79 6.62 -1.85
C ARG A 16 -10.17 6.78 -3.24
N VAL A 17 -10.01 8.02 -3.70
CA VAL A 17 -9.38 8.35 -4.97
C VAL A 17 -8.25 9.33 -4.71
N HIS A 18 -7.04 8.99 -5.16
CA HIS A 18 -5.89 9.89 -5.09
C HIS A 18 -5.95 10.94 -6.21
N ILE A 19 -5.49 12.17 -5.96
CA ILE A 19 -5.54 13.29 -6.94
C ILE A 19 -4.86 12.97 -8.29
N THR A 20 -3.87 12.08 -8.27
CA THR A 20 -3.18 11.64 -9.49
C THR A 20 -4.09 10.89 -10.45
N PHE A 21 -5.20 10.33 -9.96
CA PHE A 21 -6.14 9.58 -10.78
C PHE A 21 -6.95 10.48 -11.72
N PRO A 22 -7.66 11.53 -11.26
CA PRO A 22 -8.25 12.52 -12.16
C PRO A 22 -7.26 13.15 -13.14
N MET A 23 -6.01 13.41 -12.70
CA MET A 23 -4.97 13.93 -13.58
C MET A 23 -4.66 12.97 -14.75
N LEU A 24 -4.62 11.65 -14.50
CA LEU A 24 -4.44 10.65 -15.55
C LEU A 24 -5.60 10.67 -16.54
N ILE A 25 -6.85 10.74 -16.06
CA ILE A 25 -8.03 10.79 -16.94
C ILE A 25 -7.97 12.03 -17.85
N ILE A 26 -7.68 13.20 -17.27
CA ILE A 26 -7.58 14.46 -18.02
C ILE A 26 -6.45 14.38 -19.05
N GLY A 27 -5.27 13.89 -18.65
CA GLY A 27 -4.12 13.75 -19.54
C GLY A 27 -4.40 12.79 -20.70
N TYR A 28 -5.00 11.63 -20.42
CA TYR A 28 -5.39 10.67 -21.45
C TYR A 28 -6.46 11.25 -22.39
N ALA A 29 -7.50 11.88 -21.85
CA ALA A 29 -8.57 12.48 -22.65
C ALA A 29 -8.03 13.57 -23.58
N ALA A 30 -7.09 14.40 -23.09
CA ALA A 30 -6.43 15.43 -23.89
C ALA A 30 -5.58 14.83 -25.02
N LEU A 31 -4.75 13.83 -24.74
CA LEU A 31 -3.90 13.18 -25.74
C LEU A 31 -4.73 12.42 -26.78
N PHE A 32 -5.68 11.59 -26.34
CA PHE A 32 -6.54 10.81 -27.22
C PHE A 32 -7.47 11.70 -28.04
N GLY A 33 -7.95 12.80 -27.44
CA GLY A 33 -8.75 13.81 -28.13
C GLY A 33 -7.97 14.61 -29.16
N TYR A 34 -6.71 14.93 -28.88
CA TYR A 34 -5.83 15.58 -29.84
C TYR A 34 -5.57 14.68 -31.06
N GLN A 35 -5.39 13.38 -30.84
CA GLN A 35 -5.07 12.43 -31.91
C GLN A 35 -6.29 12.00 -32.73
N TYR A 36 -7.45 11.79 -32.10
CA TYR A 36 -8.63 11.15 -32.72
C TYR A 36 -9.92 11.98 -32.66
N GLY A 37 -9.88 13.19 -32.08
CA GLY A 37 -11.02 14.10 -31.97
C GLY A 37 -11.80 13.99 -30.64
N SER A 38 -12.66 14.97 -30.40
CA SER A 38 -13.38 15.13 -29.12
C SER A 38 -14.31 13.96 -28.76
N MET A 39 -14.97 13.35 -29.76
CA MET A 39 -15.85 12.19 -29.52
C MET A 39 -15.04 10.95 -29.13
N ALA A 40 -13.85 10.78 -29.69
CA ALA A 40 -12.93 9.71 -29.29
C ALA A 40 -12.45 9.93 -27.84
N ALA A 41 -12.13 11.17 -27.46
CA ALA A 41 -11.79 11.52 -26.07
C ALA A 41 -12.89 11.12 -25.08
N LEU A 42 -14.15 11.40 -25.43
CA LEU A 42 -15.30 11.00 -24.60
C LEU A 42 -15.39 9.49 -24.45
N ARG A 43 -15.32 8.73 -25.55
CA ARG A 43 -15.35 7.25 -25.54
C ARG A 43 -14.20 6.69 -24.71
N GLY A 44 -12.99 7.19 -24.91
CA GLY A 44 -11.81 6.80 -24.14
C GLY A 44 -11.91 7.12 -22.65
N THR A 45 -12.50 8.27 -22.30
CA THR A 45 -12.76 8.65 -20.90
C THR A 45 -13.76 7.69 -20.25
N ILE A 46 -14.85 7.36 -20.94
CA ILE A 46 -15.84 6.38 -20.48
C ILE A 46 -15.16 5.02 -20.29
N LEU A 47 -14.32 4.59 -21.22
CA LEU A 47 -13.58 3.33 -21.12
C LEU A 47 -12.71 3.28 -19.85
N ILE A 48 -11.91 4.31 -19.60
CA ILE A 48 -11.06 4.36 -18.40
C ILE A 48 -11.92 4.30 -17.14
N PHE A 49 -13.02 5.04 -17.10
CA PHE A 49 -13.93 5.00 -15.96
C PHE A 49 -14.48 3.59 -15.71
N LEU A 50 -14.93 2.90 -16.77
CA LEU A 50 -15.41 1.52 -16.69
C LEU A 50 -14.31 0.54 -16.27
N LEU A 51 -13.10 0.69 -16.81
CA LEU A 51 -11.95 -0.13 -16.44
C LEU A 51 -11.63 0.03 -14.95
N PHE A 52 -11.71 1.25 -14.41
CA PHE A 52 -11.49 1.49 -12.99
C PHE A 52 -12.59 0.90 -12.11
N ILE A 53 -13.84 0.88 -12.56
CA ILE A 53 -14.90 0.12 -11.86
C ILE A 53 -14.53 -1.37 -11.81
N CYS A 54 -14.02 -1.95 -12.89
CA CYS A 54 -13.56 -3.34 -12.88
C CYS A 54 -12.39 -3.57 -11.92
N VAL A 55 -11.40 -2.65 -11.85
CA VAL A 55 -10.31 -2.70 -10.88
C VAL A 55 -10.84 -2.57 -9.44
N VAL A 56 -11.81 -1.69 -9.18
CA VAL A 56 -12.45 -1.60 -7.87
C VAL A 56 -13.12 -2.92 -7.49
N LEU A 57 -13.85 -3.54 -8.42
CA LEU A 57 -14.49 -4.84 -8.17
C LEU A 57 -13.46 -5.94 -7.88
N HIS A 58 -12.33 -5.93 -8.58
CA HIS A 58 -11.18 -6.81 -8.31
C HIS A 58 -10.64 -6.62 -6.89
N GLU A 59 -10.33 -5.39 -6.47
CA GLU A 59 -9.84 -5.08 -5.12
C GLU A 59 -10.86 -5.38 -4.03
N LEU A 60 -12.14 -5.13 -4.29
CA LEU A 60 -13.23 -5.46 -3.38
C LEU A 60 -13.37 -6.97 -3.21
N ALA A 61 -13.06 -7.78 -4.22
CA ALA A 61 -13.07 -9.24 -4.09
C ALA A 61 -12.01 -9.73 -3.12
N HIS A 62 -10.77 -9.22 -3.21
CA HIS A 62 -9.73 -9.48 -2.21
C HIS A 62 -10.19 -9.06 -0.81
N SER A 63 -10.67 -7.82 -0.70
CA SER A 63 -11.06 -7.22 0.58
C SER A 63 -12.21 -7.96 1.26
N LYS A 64 -13.21 -8.38 0.48
CA LYS A 64 -14.35 -9.18 0.98
C LYS A 64 -13.90 -10.57 1.41
N GLN A 65 -12.95 -11.18 0.70
CA GLN A 65 -12.41 -12.47 1.10
C GLN A 65 -11.54 -12.35 2.37
N ALA A 66 -10.81 -11.26 2.54
CA ALA A 66 -10.06 -10.95 3.76
C ALA A 66 -10.99 -10.76 4.96
N GLN A 67 -12.08 -10.00 4.81
CA GLN A 67 -13.10 -9.80 5.85
C GLN A 67 -13.71 -11.12 6.34
N ARG A 68 -13.88 -12.12 5.47
CA ARG A 68 -14.35 -13.47 5.86
C ARG A 68 -13.38 -14.21 6.79
N TYR A 69 -12.11 -13.82 6.81
CA TYR A 69 -11.11 -14.35 7.72
C TYR A 69 -10.89 -13.46 8.96
N GLY A 70 -11.76 -12.46 9.18
CA GLY A 70 -11.66 -11.54 10.32
C GLY A 70 -10.63 -10.43 10.13
N VAL A 71 -10.08 -10.27 8.92
CA VAL A 71 -9.16 -9.16 8.62
C VAL A 71 -9.96 -7.89 8.41
N ASN A 72 -9.62 -6.85 9.16
CA ASN A 72 -10.20 -5.52 8.98
C ASN A 72 -9.56 -4.83 7.76
N VAL A 73 -10.41 -4.25 6.91
CA VAL A 73 -10.02 -3.53 5.70
C VAL A 73 -10.39 -2.06 5.88
N ARG A 74 -9.39 -1.19 5.97
CA ARG A 74 -9.56 0.23 6.32
C ARG A 74 -10.13 1.05 5.17
N ASP A 75 -9.55 0.89 3.98
CA ASP A 75 -10.01 1.53 2.75
C ASP A 75 -9.40 0.89 1.51
N VAL A 76 -9.99 1.16 0.35
CA VAL A 76 -9.39 0.90 -0.97
C VAL A 76 -9.14 2.24 -1.64
N THR A 77 -7.86 2.55 -1.90
CA THR A 77 -7.44 3.79 -2.54
C THR A 77 -7.05 3.55 -3.99
N LEU A 78 -7.66 4.30 -4.91
CA LEU A 78 -7.40 4.23 -6.34
C LEU A 78 -6.23 5.14 -6.73
N LEU A 79 -5.26 4.53 -7.42
CA LEU A 79 -4.06 5.15 -7.97
C LEU A 79 -4.01 4.93 -9.49
N PRO A 80 -3.20 5.72 -10.23
CA PRO A 80 -2.96 5.52 -11.66
C PRO A 80 -2.48 4.11 -12.04
N ILE A 81 -1.75 3.47 -11.14
CA ILE A 81 -1.14 2.14 -11.34
C ILE A 81 -2.05 0.98 -10.93
N GLY A 82 -3.26 1.25 -10.39
CA GLY A 82 -4.18 0.24 -9.88
C GLY A 82 -4.90 0.68 -8.59
N GLY A 83 -5.58 -0.26 -7.92
CA GLY A 83 -6.10 -0.03 -6.59
C GLY A 83 -5.16 -0.57 -5.52
N VAL A 84 -5.10 0.07 -4.36
CA VAL A 84 -4.39 -0.44 -3.18
C VAL A 84 -5.39 -0.60 -2.05
N SER A 85 -5.57 -1.84 -1.59
CA SER A 85 -6.37 -2.15 -0.41
C SER A 85 -5.51 -2.05 0.85
N ASN A 86 -5.88 -1.17 1.78
CA ASN A 86 -5.21 -1.03 3.06
C ASN A 86 -5.85 -1.97 4.10
N MET A 87 -5.14 -3.05 4.43
CA MET A 87 -5.61 -4.10 5.33
C MET A 87 -4.73 -4.17 6.60
N GLU A 88 -5.36 -4.42 7.75
CA GLU A 88 -4.67 -4.46 9.05
C GLU A 88 -3.77 -5.68 9.25
N GLN A 89 -4.04 -6.80 8.58
CA GLN A 89 -3.14 -7.96 8.63
C GLN A 89 -3.38 -8.84 7.41
N ILE A 90 -2.30 -9.33 6.80
CA ILE A 90 -2.42 -10.41 5.81
C ILE A 90 -2.69 -11.71 6.60
N PRO A 91 -3.66 -12.56 6.18
CA PRO A 91 -3.94 -13.82 6.88
C PRO A 91 -2.69 -14.67 7.08
N GLU A 92 -2.45 -15.17 8.30
CA GLU A 92 -1.23 -15.94 8.62
C GLU A 92 -1.19 -17.32 7.98
N LYS A 93 -2.36 -17.90 7.69
CA LYS A 93 -2.47 -19.24 7.11
C LYS A 93 -2.24 -19.17 5.60
N PRO A 94 -1.28 -19.93 5.04
CA PRO A 94 -1.01 -19.91 3.59
C PRO A 94 -2.27 -20.21 2.75
N SER A 95 -3.12 -21.14 3.18
CA SER A 95 -4.36 -21.46 2.47
C SER A 95 -5.39 -20.33 2.46
N GLN A 96 -5.43 -19.48 3.49
CA GLN A 96 -6.29 -18.29 3.53
C GLN A 96 -5.77 -17.24 2.56
N GLU A 97 -4.46 -17.02 2.56
CA GLU A 97 -3.81 -16.11 1.64
C GLU A 97 -3.98 -16.53 0.18
N LEU A 98 -3.80 -17.81 -0.14
CA LEU A 98 -4.00 -18.38 -1.47
C LEU A 98 -5.39 -18.05 -2.01
N ARG A 99 -6.44 -18.32 -1.22
CA ARG A 99 -7.83 -18.05 -1.60
C ARG A 99 -8.11 -16.56 -1.73
N MET A 100 -7.50 -15.74 -0.86
CA MET A 100 -7.61 -14.29 -0.93
C MET A 100 -6.96 -13.75 -2.22
N ALA A 101 -5.75 -14.20 -2.56
CA ALA A 101 -5.01 -13.80 -3.75
C ALA A 101 -5.70 -14.25 -5.05
N LEU A 102 -6.42 -15.38 -5.03
CA LEU A 102 -7.23 -15.80 -6.20
C LEU A 102 -8.53 -15.00 -6.37
N ALA A 103 -9.04 -14.34 -5.33
CA ALA A 103 -10.37 -13.72 -5.37
C ALA A 103 -10.47 -12.58 -6.41
N GLY A 104 -9.47 -11.70 -6.50
CA GLY A 104 -9.42 -10.64 -7.50
C GLY A 104 -9.34 -11.17 -8.93
N PRO A 105 -8.32 -11.97 -9.30
CA PRO A 105 -8.18 -12.49 -10.64
C PRO A 105 -9.39 -13.30 -11.13
N LEU A 106 -10.00 -14.12 -10.26
CA LEU A 106 -11.23 -14.84 -10.60
C LEU A 106 -12.42 -13.89 -10.85
N THR A 107 -12.50 -12.78 -10.11
CA THR A 107 -13.54 -11.76 -10.33
C THR A 107 -13.33 -11.04 -11.67
N SER A 108 -12.10 -10.62 -11.99
CA SER A 108 -11.78 -10.03 -13.29
C SER A 108 -12.03 -11.01 -14.43
N LEU A 109 -11.64 -12.28 -14.27
CA LEU A 109 -11.89 -13.32 -15.27
C LEU A 109 -13.40 -13.52 -15.49
N ALA A 110 -14.19 -13.59 -14.42
CA ALA A 110 -15.64 -13.71 -14.49
C ALA A 110 -16.27 -12.52 -15.21
N ILE A 111 -15.87 -11.28 -14.88
CA ILE A 111 -16.33 -10.07 -15.57
C ILE A 111 -16.00 -10.15 -17.06
N GLY A 112 -14.76 -10.51 -17.40
CA GLY A 112 -14.30 -10.64 -18.77
C GLY A 112 -15.10 -11.67 -19.58
N ILE A 113 -15.32 -12.86 -19.02
CA ILE A 113 -16.09 -13.94 -19.67
C ILE A 113 -17.56 -13.54 -19.84
N ILE A 114 -18.18 -12.92 -18.84
CA ILE A 114 -19.57 -12.47 -18.91
C ILE A 114 -19.73 -11.40 -19.99
N LEU A 115 -18.85 -10.39 -20.02
CA LEU A 115 -18.88 -9.36 -21.06
C LEU A 115 -18.64 -9.95 -22.45
N LEU A 116 -17.71 -10.90 -22.58
CA LEU A 116 -17.46 -11.58 -23.85
C LEU A 116 -18.70 -12.34 -24.33
N ALA A 117 -19.38 -13.07 -23.44
CA ALA A 117 -20.61 -13.77 -23.77
C ALA A 117 -21.72 -12.81 -24.21
N ILE A 118 -21.88 -11.67 -23.52
CA ILE A 118 -22.84 -10.62 -23.89
C ILE A 118 -22.51 -10.06 -25.28
N ASN A 119 -21.23 -9.78 -25.58
CA ASN A 119 -20.81 -9.27 -26.88
C ASN A 119 -21.13 -10.24 -28.03
N ILE A 120 -20.94 -11.54 -27.80
CA ILE A 120 -21.30 -12.58 -28.78
C ILE A 120 -22.82 -12.58 -29.03
N ILE A 121 -23.63 -12.49 -27.98
CA ILE A 121 -25.10 -12.48 -28.09
C ILE A 121 -25.60 -11.26 -28.86
N ILE A 122 -24.96 -10.10 -28.67
CA ILE A 122 -25.29 -8.84 -29.36
C ILE A 122 -24.79 -8.85 -30.82
N GLY A 123 -23.92 -9.79 -31.20
CA GLY A 123 -23.38 -9.91 -32.55
C GLY A 123 -22.20 -8.97 -32.82
N LEU A 124 -21.47 -8.56 -31.77
CA LEU A 124 -20.26 -7.75 -31.90
C LEU A 124 -19.07 -8.61 -32.33
N ASP A 125 -18.16 -8.03 -33.13
CA ASP A 125 -16.90 -8.67 -33.46
C ASP A 125 -15.98 -8.68 -32.23
N ILE A 126 -15.79 -9.86 -31.64
CA ILE A 126 -14.96 -10.06 -30.46
C ILE A 126 -13.47 -10.20 -30.79
N THR A 127 -13.11 -10.35 -32.06
CA THR A 127 -11.72 -10.62 -32.46
C THR A 127 -10.89 -9.35 -32.55
N ASP A 128 -11.55 -8.20 -32.73
CA ASP A 128 -10.87 -6.92 -32.84
C ASP A 128 -11.01 -6.08 -31.56
N PHE A 129 -9.93 -6.05 -30.78
CA PHE A 129 -9.83 -5.32 -29.52
C PHE A 129 -8.80 -4.18 -29.59
N SER A 130 -8.62 -3.57 -30.76
CA SER A 130 -7.69 -2.45 -30.95
C SER A 130 -8.16 -1.15 -30.28
N ILE A 131 -7.23 -0.42 -29.64
CA ILE A 131 -7.51 0.89 -29.02
C ILE A 131 -7.99 1.90 -30.07
N GLU A 132 -7.47 1.81 -31.30
CA GLU A 132 -7.81 2.73 -32.39
C GLU A 132 -9.30 2.63 -32.78
N LYS A 133 -9.89 1.44 -32.74
CA LYS A 133 -11.31 1.27 -33.07
C LYS A 133 -12.26 1.87 -32.03
N ILE A 134 -11.80 2.05 -30.80
CA ILE A 134 -12.55 2.77 -29.76
C ILE A 134 -12.78 4.23 -30.16
N ALA A 135 -11.88 4.81 -30.97
CA ALA A 135 -12.09 6.14 -31.52
C ALA A 135 -13.26 6.20 -32.50
N THR A 136 -13.69 5.08 -33.07
CA THR A 136 -14.68 5.04 -34.17
C THR A 136 -16.11 4.81 -33.70
N SER A 137 -16.36 3.86 -32.78
CA SER A 137 -17.70 3.51 -32.29
C SER A 137 -17.72 3.14 -30.80
N PHE A 138 -18.89 3.28 -30.17
CA PHE A 138 -19.15 2.81 -28.81
C PHE A 138 -19.22 1.28 -28.73
N ASP A 139 -19.49 0.58 -29.84
CA ASP A 139 -19.62 -0.87 -29.88
C ASP A 139 -18.33 -1.61 -29.51
N TYR A 140 -17.18 -0.97 -29.69
CA TYR A 140 -15.87 -1.53 -29.34
C TYR A 140 -15.52 -1.41 -27.85
N LEU A 141 -16.22 -0.57 -27.09
CA LEU A 141 -16.00 -0.39 -25.65
C LEU A 141 -16.21 -1.70 -24.85
N PRO A 142 -17.36 -2.39 -24.95
CA PRO A 142 -17.58 -3.61 -24.18
C PRO A 142 -16.69 -4.77 -24.64
N VAL A 143 -16.26 -4.81 -25.91
CA VAL A 143 -15.29 -5.79 -26.43
C VAL A 143 -13.93 -5.56 -25.79
N TYR A 144 -13.43 -4.32 -25.81
CA TYR A 144 -12.17 -3.97 -25.16
C TYR A 144 -12.22 -4.21 -23.66
N LEU A 145 -13.33 -3.87 -23.00
CA LEU A 145 -13.53 -4.09 -21.57
C LEU A 145 -13.53 -5.58 -21.19
N ALA A 146 -14.06 -6.45 -22.05
CA ALA A 146 -14.00 -7.90 -21.84
C ALA A 146 -12.55 -8.41 -21.88
N TRP A 147 -11.82 -8.07 -22.96
CA TRP A 147 -10.44 -8.51 -23.14
C TRP A 147 -9.49 -7.96 -22.09
N ILE A 148 -9.63 -6.69 -21.71
CA ILE A 148 -8.76 -6.11 -20.69
C ILE A 148 -8.98 -6.75 -19.31
N ASN A 149 -10.19 -7.20 -19.00
CA ASN A 149 -10.48 -7.93 -17.75
C ASN A 149 -9.88 -9.35 -17.77
N ILE A 150 -9.93 -10.04 -18.92
CA ILE A 150 -9.24 -11.32 -19.11
C ILE A 150 -7.73 -11.14 -19.00
N PHE A 151 -7.18 -10.12 -19.66
CA PHE A 151 -5.76 -9.78 -19.58
C PHE A 151 -5.34 -9.45 -18.15
N LEU A 152 -6.13 -8.63 -17.43
CA LEU A 152 -5.89 -8.30 -16.03
C LEU A 152 -5.85 -9.56 -15.15
N ALA A 153 -6.78 -10.49 -15.36
CA ALA A 153 -6.80 -11.76 -14.63
C ALA A 153 -5.57 -12.63 -14.93
N VAL A 154 -5.21 -12.79 -16.21
CA VAL A 154 -4.04 -13.60 -16.62
C VAL A 154 -2.75 -12.97 -16.12
N PHE A 155 -2.60 -11.66 -16.28
CA PHE A 155 -1.43 -10.93 -15.80
C PHE A 155 -1.31 -11.04 -14.28
N ASN A 156 -2.41 -10.83 -13.54
CA ASN A 156 -2.38 -10.99 -12.08
C ASN A 156 -2.24 -12.44 -11.63
N LEU A 157 -2.42 -13.46 -12.47
CA LEU A 157 -2.13 -14.86 -12.14
C LEU A 157 -0.68 -15.28 -12.47
N LEU A 158 0.14 -14.41 -13.06
CA LEU A 158 1.55 -14.71 -13.28
C LEU A 158 2.24 -15.00 -11.93
N PRO A 159 3.03 -16.09 -11.83
CA PRO A 159 3.63 -16.55 -10.57
C PRO A 159 4.84 -15.71 -10.16
N ALA A 160 4.65 -14.40 -10.01
CA ALA A 160 5.70 -13.42 -9.76
C ALA A 160 5.16 -12.23 -8.97
N PHE A 161 5.97 -11.69 -8.07
CA PHE A 161 5.64 -10.40 -7.45
C PHE A 161 5.83 -9.24 -8.44
N PRO A 162 5.08 -8.13 -8.29
CA PRO A 162 4.10 -7.82 -7.25
C PRO A 162 2.66 -8.34 -7.50
N MET A 163 2.44 -9.13 -8.56
CA MET A 163 1.13 -9.63 -8.95
C MET A 163 0.55 -10.63 -7.93
N ASP A 164 -0.77 -10.81 -7.94
CA ASP A 164 -1.45 -11.74 -7.01
C ASP A 164 -0.95 -13.18 -7.15
N GLY A 165 -0.59 -13.60 -8.36
CA GLY A 165 -0.03 -14.90 -8.67
C GLY A 165 1.31 -15.14 -7.96
N GLY A 166 2.07 -14.08 -7.68
CA GLY A 166 3.22 -14.13 -6.78
C GLY A 166 2.83 -14.52 -5.35
N ARG A 167 1.73 -13.99 -4.82
CA ARG A 167 1.17 -14.35 -3.51
C ARG A 167 0.57 -15.76 -3.51
N VAL A 168 -0.11 -16.16 -4.59
CA VAL A 168 -0.60 -17.52 -4.81
C VAL A 168 0.56 -18.52 -4.76
N MET A 169 1.62 -18.26 -5.54
CA MET A 169 2.79 -19.13 -5.58
C MET A 169 3.52 -19.13 -4.23
N ARG A 170 3.70 -17.97 -3.59
CA ARG A 170 4.31 -17.88 -2.26
C ARG A 170 3.53 -18.70 -1.24
N ALA A 171 2.20 -18.54 -1.18
CA ALA A 171 1.34 -19.27 -0.26
C ALA A 171 1.45 -20.79 -0.49
N TYR A 172 1.45 -21.23 -1.74
CA TYR A 172 1.64 -22.64 -2.08
C TYR A 172 3.02 -23.18 -1.65
N LEU A 173 4.09 -22.43 -1.90
CA LEU A 173 5.44 -22.82 -1.50
C LEU A 173 5.61 -22.80 0.03
N ALA A 174 4.98 -21.86 0.73
CA ALA A 174 5.04 -21.72 2.19
C ALA A 174 4.41 -22.90 2.96
N GLU A 175 3.64 -23.77 2.30
CA GLU A 175 3.20 -25.04 2.90
C GLU A 175 4.35 -26.07 3.01
N ARG A 176 5.44 -25.89 2.26
CA ARG A 176 6.55 -26.85 2.13
C ARG A 176 7.90 -26.29 2.57
N MET A 177 8.00 -24.99 2.79
CA MET A 177 9.24 -24.32 3.19
C MET A 177 8.92 -23.04 3.97
N ASP A 178 9.95 -22.42 4.54
CA ASP A 178 9.80 -21.18 5.29
C ASP A 178 9.20 -20.05 4.43
N TYR A 179 8.32 -19.26 5.05
CA TYR A 179 7.58 -18.18 4.39
C TYR A 179 8.50 -17.20 3.65
N SER A 180 9.61 -16.78 4.25
CA SER A 180 10.60 -15.89 3.61
C SER A 180 11.35 -16.51 2.46
N ARG A 181 11.64 -17.82 2.53
CA ARG A 181 12.22 -18.53 1.39
C ARG A 181 11.23 -18.55 0.22
N ALA A 182 9.96 -18.80 0.49
CA ALA A 182 8.90 -18.72 -0.52
C ALA A 182 8.77 -17.30 -1.11
N THR A 183 8.82 -16.24 -0.28
CA THR A 183 8.85 -14.84 -0.73
C THR A 183 10.04 -14.55 -1.63
N ARG A 184 11.24 -14.99 -1.24
CA ARG A 184 12.45 -14.77 -2.03
C ARG A 184 12.37 -15.40 -3.41
N ILE A 185 11.80 -16.61 -3.51
CA ILE A 185 11.58 -17.26 -4.80
C ILE A 185 10.59 -16.44 -5.66
N ALA A 186 9.45 -16.05 -5.09
CA ALA A 186 8.45 -15.23 -5.80
C ALA A 186 8.99 -13.87 -6.25
N ALA A 187 9.78 -13.21 -5.42
CA ALA A 187 10.44 -11.95 -5.75
C ALA A 187 11.52 -12.13 -6.82
N SER A 188 12.30 -13.21 -6.76
CA SER A 188 13.34 -13.52 -7.76
C SER A 188 12.74 -13.76 -9.15
N ILE A 189 11.63 -14.49 -9.22
CA ILE A 189 10.88 -14.69 -10.47
C ILE A 189 10.31 -13.36 -10.97
N GLY A 190 9.76 -12.51 -10.09
CA GLY A 190 9.31 -11.16 -10.46
C GLY A 190 10.42 -10.28 -11.01
N LYS A 191 11.60 -10.29 -10.39
CA LYS A 191 12.81 -9.59 -10.88
C LYS A 191 13.26 -10.13 -12.24
N LEU A 192 13.15 -11.44 -12.48
CA LEU A 192 13.43 -12.04 -13.78
C LEU A 192 12.44 -11.53 -14.84
N PHE A 193 11.13 -11.53 -14.56
CA PHE A 193 10.13 -10.95 -15.47
C PHE A 193 10.39 -9.47 -15.75
N ALA A 194 10.78 -8.69 -14.74
CA ALA A 194 11.15 -7.30 -14.94
C ALA A 194 12.32 -7.15 -15.92
N ILE A 195 13.37 -7.97 -15.80
CA ILE A 195 14.50 -7.96 -16.75
C ILE A 195 14.01 -8.31 -18.16
N LEU A 196 13.17 -9.35 -18.29
CA LEU A 196 12.60 -9.75 -19.59
C LEU A 196 11.75 -8.64 -20.22
N PHE A 197 10.90 -7.96 -19.43
CA PHE A 197 10.14 -6.81 -19.89
C PHE A 197 11.03 -5.62 -20.25
N GLY A 198 12.13 -5.40 -19.53
CA GLY A 198 13.11 -4.36 -19.86
C GLY A 198 13.75 -4.60 -21.21
N ILE A 199 14.21 -5.84 -21.48
CA ILE A 199 14.78 -6.24 -22.77
C ILE A 199 13.73 -6.12 -23.88
N ALA A 200 12.54 -6.68 -23.68
CA ALA A 200 11.45 -6.57 -24.63
C ALA A 200 11.04 -5.11 -24.89
N GLY A 201 11.18 -4.25 -23.88
CA GLY A 201 10.88 -2.82 -24.01
C GLY A 201 11.85 -2.05 -24.88
N LEU A 202 13.11 -2.48 -24.93
CA LEU A 202 14.11 -1.92 -25.86
C LEU A 202 13.86 -2.34 -27.31
N LEU A 203 13.27 -3.52 -27.52
CA LEU A 203 13.11 -4.12 -28.85
C LEU A 203 11.72 -3.90 -29.47
N ILE A 204 10.67 -3.85 -28.66
CA ILE A 204 9.27 -3.89 -29.11
C ILE A 204 8.53 -2.62 -28.71
N ASN A 205 8.50 -2.28 -27.41
CA ASN A 205 7.71 -1.17 -26.91
C ASN A 205 8.33 -0.54 -25.65
N PRO A 206 8.81 0.72 -25.71
CA PRO A 206 9.42 1.40 -24.57
C PRO A 206 8.55 1.44 -23.30
N PHE A 207 7.23 1.34 -23.42
CA PHE A 207 6.33 1.26 -22.27
C PHE A 207 6.58 0.03 -21.38
N LEU A 208 7.09 -1.07 -21.94
CA LEU A 208 7.47 -2.25 -21.17
C LEU A 208 8.65 -1.97 -20.22
N ILE A 209 9.50 -0.98 -20.51
CA ILE A 209 10.58 -0.55 -19.59
C ILE A 209 9.98 0.09 -18.33
N PHE A 210 8.92 0.87 -18.49
CA PHE A 210 8.19 1.44 -17.37
C PHE A 210 7.54 0.34 -16.52
N ILE A 211 6.88 -0.64 -17.16
CA ILE A 211 6.32 -1.81 -16.47
C ILE A 211 7.43 -2.59 -15.75
N ALA A 212 8.55 -2.86 -16.41
CA ALA A 212 9.71 -3.55 -15.83
C ALA A 212 10.20 -2.87 -14.54
N PHE A 213 10.31 -1.55 -14.55
CA PHE A 213 10.73 -0.78 -13.38
C PHE A 213 9.78 -0.99 -12.19
N PHE A 214 8.46 -0.87 -12.38
CA PHE A 214 7.48 -1.08 -11.32
C PHE A 214 7.40 -2.53 -10.85
N VAL A 215 7.54 -3.51 -11.75
CA VAL A 215 7.59 -4.93 -11.39
C VAL A 215 8.83 -5.21 -10.52
N TYR A 216 10.00 -4.69 -10.90
CA TYR A 216 11.23 -4.87 -10.12
C TYR A 216 11.14 -4.23 -8.74
N LEU A 217 10.64 -3.00 -8.65
CA LEU A 217 10.45 -2.30 -7.38
C LEU A 217 9.43 -3.02 -6.50
N GLY A 218 8.29 -3.44 -7.06
CA GLY A 218 7.27 -4.17 -6.31
C GLY A 218 7.78 -5.50 -5.76
N ALA A 219 8.48 -6.28 -6.59
CA ALA A 219 9.10 -7.54 -6.16
C ALA A 219 10.16 -7.34 -5.07
N SER A 220 11.00 -6.30 -5.21
CA SER A 220 12.04 -5.97 -4.23
C SER A 220 11.44 -5.47 -2.91
N SER A 221 10.37 -4.67 -2.98
CA SER A 221 9.67 -4.14 -1.81
C SER A 221 9.01 -5.25 -0.98
N GLU A 222 8.34 -6.20 -1.63
CA GLU A 222 7.75 -7.38 -0.96
C GLU A 222 8.82 -8.25 -0.28
N GLU A 223 9.94 -8.51 -0.96
CA GLU A 223 11.06 -9.25 -0.37
C GLU A 223 11.64 -8.53 0.87
N GLN A 224 11.94 -7.24 0.75
CA GLN A 224 12.50 -6.46 1.85
C GLN A 224 11.56 -6.38 3.06
N SER A 225 10.26 -6.22 2.83
CA SER A 225 9.26 -6.14 3.89
C SER A 225 9.22 -7.42 4.73
N VAL A 226 9.31 -8.59 4.09
CA VAL A 226 9.35 -9.88 4.78
C VAL A 226 10.68 -10.10 5.50
N LEU A 227 11.82 -9.75 4.87
CA LEU A 227 13.14 -9.88 5.48
C LEU A 227 13.28 -9.02 6.74
N ILE A 228 12.84 -7.76 6.69
CA ILE A 228 12.84 -6.87 7.86
C ILE A 228 11.96 -7.48 8.96
N GLY A 229 10.75 -7.94 8.61
CA GLY A 229 9.84 -8.59 9.55
C GLY A 229 10.46 -9.81 10.23
N GLU A 230 11.18 -10.67 9.50
CA GLU A 230 11.85 -11.84 10.09
C GLU A 230 13.00 -11.48 11.03
N GLU A 231 13.86 -10.53 10.64
CA GLU A 231 14.98 -10.10 11.50
C GLU A 231 14.49 -9.45 12.79
N LEU A 232 13.39 -8.70 12.71
CA LEU A 232 12.76 -8.04 13.85
C LEU A 232 11.97 -9.00 14.76
N ARG A 233 11.60 -10.18 14.25
CA ARG A 233 10.74 -11.16 14.95
C ARG A 233 11.33 -11.65 16.28
N GLN A 234 12.64 -11.58 16.46
CA GLN A 234 13.33 -12.01 17.68
C GLN A 234 13.40 -10.94 18.79
N PHE A 235 12.99 -9.70 18.50
CA PHE A 235 13.09 -8.57 19.43
C PHE A 235 11.73 -8.11 19.93
N ARG A 236 11.70 -7.52 21.13
CA ARG A 236 10.54 -6.88 21.75
C ARG A 236 10.71 -5.37 21.82
N VAL A 237 9.60 -4.63 21.95
CA VAL A 237 9.60 -3.16 21.95
C VAL A 237 10.57 -2.61 22.98
N ARG A 238 10.62 -3.21 24.18
CA ARG A 238 11.55 -2.84 25.25
C ARG A 238 13.04 -2.88 24.87
N ASP A 239 13.42 -3.69 23.89
CA ASP A 239 14.82 -3.87 23.50
C ASP A 239 15.32 -2.71 22.61
N VAL A 240 14.40 -1.96 21.99
CA VAL A 240 14.70 -0.95 20.95
C VAL A 240 14.12 0.43 21.27
N MET A 241 13.04 0.51 22.05
CA MET A 241 12.36 1.77 22.37
C MET A 241 13.32 2.84 22.91
N ASN A 242 13.08 4.09 22.54
CA ASN A 242 13.80 5.23 23.09
C ASN A 242 13.19 5.62 24.46
N THR A 243 13.91 5.31 25.53
CA THR A 243 13.57 5.69 26.91
C THR A 243 14.07 7.08 27.30
N GLN A 244 14.93 7.69 26.48
CA GLN A 244 15.53 9.00 26.75
C GLN A 244 14.72 10.16 26.15
N CYS A 245 13.47 9.91 25.77
CA CYS A 245 12.55 10.92 25.25
C CYS A 245 11.48 11.25 26.31
N PRO A 246 11.73 12.24 27.20
CA PRO A 246 10.80 12.57 28.27
C PRO A 246 9.53 13.22 27.73
N ALA A 247 8.38 12.85 28.30
CA ALA A 247 7.12 13.51 28.00
C ALA A 247 7.11 14.99 28.38
N ILE A 248 6.35 15.76 27.62
CA ILE A 248 6.17 17.19 27.82
C ILE A 248 4.74 17.47 28.27
N PRO A 249 4.52 18.31 29.29
CA PRO A 249 3.19 18.81 29.63
C PRO A 249 2.53 19.54 28.46
N GLY A 250 1.24 19.30 28.22
CA GLY A 250 0.48 19.92 27.13
C GLY A 250 0.39 21.45 27.19
N ASN A 251 0.58 22.06 28.36
CA ASN A 251 0.64 23.51 28.54
C ASN A 251 2.01 24.12 28.21
N THR A 252 2.98 23.33 27.71
CA THR A 252 4.28 23.84 27.28
C THR A 252 4.16 24.60 25.97
N SER A 253 4.82 25.75 25.85
CA SER A 253 4.85 26.53 24.62
C SER A 253 5.63 25.83 23.51
N LEU A 254 5.26 26.06 22.24
CA LEU A 254 5.99 25.51 21.09
C LEU A 254 7.47 25.89 21.10
N SER A 255 7.84 27.08 21.57
CA SER A 255 9.24 27.48 21.74
C SER A 255 10.03 26.52 22.64
N GLY A 256 9.46 26.09 23.77
CA GLY A 256 10.10 25.14 24.69
C GLY A 256 10.18 23.73 24.12
N VAL A 257 9.24 23.35 23.25
CA VAL A 257 9.27 22.08 22.51
C VAL A 257 10.41 22.09 21.48
N VAL A 258 10.56 23.18 20.72
CA VAL A 258 11.63 23.37 19.73
C VAL A 258 13.01 23.29 20.38
N GLU A 259 13.21 23.93 21.53
CA GLU A 259 14.48 23.86 22.26
C GLU A 259 14.86 22.41 22.62
N ARG A 260 13.87 21.58 23.00
CA ARG A 260 14.10 20.17 23.30
C ARG A 260 14.39 19.33 22.06
N PHE A 261 13.78 19.64 20.92
CA PHE A 261 14.15 19.05 19.65
C PHE A 261 15.62 19.29 19.31
N PHE A 262 16.11 20.53 19.50
CA PHE A 262 17.54 20.84 19.28
C PHE A 262 18.49 20.14 20.25
N LYS A 263 18.03 19.81 21.47
CA LYS A 263 18.82 19.00 22.42
C LYS A 263 18.93 17.53 22.02
N GLY A 264 18.17 17.07 21.03
CA GLY A 264 18.33 15.74 20.43
C GLY A 264 17.86 14.56 21.29
N THR A 265 17.14 14.80 22.39
CA THR A 265 16.62 13.75 23.29
C THR A 265 15.50 12.93 22.65
N CYS A 266 14.77 13.53 21.72
CA CYS A 266 13.64 12.91 21.03
C CYS A 266 13.86 12.93 19.51
N ARG A 267 13.83 11.77 18.86
CA ARG A 267 14.10 11.59 17.42
C ARG A 267 12.83 11.85 16.62
N GLY A 268 12.60 13.10 16.22
CA GLY A 268 11.50 13.44 15.29
C GLY A 268 10.10 13.48 15.92
N VAL A 269 9.92 12.93 17.13
CA VAL A 269 8.63 12.75 17.80
C VAL A 269 8.73 12.97 19.29
N ILE A 270 7.77 13.69 19.87
CA ILE A 270 7.71 13.95 21.31
C ILE A 270 6.36 13.49 21.89
N PRO A 271 6.36 12.72 22.99
CA PRO A 271 5.16 12.39 23.72
C PRO A 271 4.70 13.57 24.59
N ILE A 272 3.41 13.82 24.58
CA ILE A 272 2.74 14.88 25.34
C ILE A 272 1.86 14.25 26.41
N THR A 273 1.83 14.88 27.59
CA THR A 273 1.02 14.45 28.73
C THR A 273 0.16 15.60 29.25
N GLU A 274 -1.00 15.29 29.79
CA GLU A 274 -1.88 16.22 30.50
C GLU A 274 -2.15 15.64 31.90
N GLY A 275 -1.75 16.37 32.96
CA GLY A 275 -1.92 15.89 34.34
C GLY A 275 -1.18 14.59 34.67
N GLY A 276 -0.10 14.26 33.94
CA GLY A 276 0.65 13.01 34.08
C GLY A 276 0.09 11.83 33.28
N THR A 277 -1.09 11.98 32.66
CA THR A 277 -1.64 11.03 31.70
C THR A 277 -1.15 11.31 30.29
N TYR A 278 -0.81 10.27 29.53
CA TYR A 278 -0.41 10.39 28.14
C TYR A 278 -1.57 10.94 27.29
N LEU A 279 -1.31 12.02 26.55
CA LEU A 279 -2.27 12.72 25.70
C LEU A 279 -2.09 12.37 24.22
N GLY A 280 -0.85 12.20 23.76
CA GLY A 280 -0.54 11.88 22.36
C GLY A 280 0.92 12.11 22.00
N LEU A 281 1.28 11.83 20.75
CA LEU A 281 2.56 12.17 20.14
C LEU A 281 2.40 13.42 19.25
N VAL A 282 3.48 14.18 19.14
CA VAL A 282 3.59 15.30 18.21
C VAL A 282 4.82 15.08 17.35
N HIS A 283 4.63 15.12 16.02
CA HIS A 283 5.73 15.03 15.06
C HIS A 283 6.34 16.40 14.80
N GLN A 284 7.60 16.40 14.36
CA GLN A 284 8.29 17.61 13.91
C GLN A 284 7.47 18.38 12.84
N ASP A 285 6.83 17.65 11.91
CA ASP A 285 5.99 18.24 10.86
C ASP A 285 4.80 19.03 11.43
N ASP A 286 4.14 18.48 12.48
CA ASP A 286 2.99 19.13 13.13
C ASP A 286 3.43 20.40 13.89
N ILE A 287 4.62 20.39 14.50
CA ILE A 287 5.19 21.56 15.20
C ILE A 287 5.50 22.67 14.21
N LEU A 288 6.12 22.34 13.07
CA LEU A 288 6.45 23.32 12.04
C LEU A 288 5.17 24.00 11.52
N ALA A 289 4.13 23.22 11.21
CA ALA A 289 2.84 23.74 10.79
C ALA A 289 2.22 24.66 11.86
N ALA A 290 2.24 24.23 13.12
CA ALA A 290 1.68 24.99 14.23
C ALA A 290 2.41 26.30 14.52
N ILE A 291 3.73 26.35 14.37
CA ILE A 291 4.51 27.58 14.51
C ILE A 291 4.09 28.61 13.45
N HIS A 292 3.87 28.16 12.20
CA HIS A 292 3.41 29.03 11.13
C HIS A 292 1.98 29.56 11.35
N GLU A 293 1.08 28.74 11.91
CA GLU A 293 -0.33 29.10 12.07
C GLU A 293 -0.64 29.87 13.37
N HIS A 294 -0.03 29.47 14.48
CA HIS A 294 -0.39 29.94 15.82
C HIS A 294 0.74 30.67 16.55
N GLY A 295 1.95 30.69 15.98
CA GLY A 295 3.13 31.30 16.59
C GLY A 295 3.73 30.48 17.73
N LEU A 296 4.94 30.88 18.16
CA LEU A 296 5.79 30.16 19.11
C LEU A 296 5.27 30.11 20.56
N THR A 297 4.30 30.98 20.91
CA THR A 297 3.74 31.08 22.27
C THR A 297 2.55 30.16 22.49
N SER A 298 2.02 29.55 21.44
CA SER A 298 0.91 28.61 21.55
C SER A 298 1.32 27.35 22.32
N GLU A 299 0.36 26.76 23.03
CA GLU A 299 0.55 25.54 23.82
C GLU A 299 0.50 24.30 22.93
N VAL A 300 1.44 23.37 23.14
CA VAL A 300 1.56 22.15 22.34
C VAL A 300 0.32 21.24 22.46
N GLY A 301 -0.39 21.27 23.59
CA GLY A 301 -1.60 20.47 23.82
C GLY A 301 -2.73 20.77 22.83
N LYS A 302 -2.73 21.96 22.21
CA LYS A 302 -3.74 22.35 21.20
C LYS A 302 -3.53 21.67 19.85
N ILE A 303 -2.33 21.17 19.59
CA ILE A 303 -1.96 20.54 18.31
C ILE A 303 -1.89 19.02 18.40
N VAL A 304 -2.00 18.46 19.62
CA VAL A 304 -2.02 17.01 19.83
C VAL A 304 -3.30 16.42 19.25
N LYS A 305 -3.15 15.47 18.33
CA LYS A 305 -4.25 14.61 17.89
C LYS A 305 -4.53 13.59 19.00
N LYS A 306 -5.75 13.58 19.55
CA LYS A 306 -6.14 12.81 20.75
C LYS A 306 -6.21 11.28 20.57
N GLU A 307 -5.95 10.76 19.37
CA GLU A 307 -6.07 9.34 19.05
C GLU A 307 -4.77 8.82 18.42
N ILE A 308 -3.72 8.68 19.25
CA ILE A 308 -2.50 8.02 18.78
C ILE A 308 -2.39 6.66 19.45
N PRO A 309 -2.28 5.59 18.65
CA PRO A 309 -2.24 4.24 19.18
C PRO A 309 -0.98 4.04 20.04
N THR A 310 -1.14 3.19 21.04
CA THR A 310 -0.14 2.86 22.05
C THR A 310 0.18 1.38 21.92
N ILE A 311 1.37 1.00 22.37
CA ILE A 311 1.84 -0.39 22.36
C ILE A 311 2.46 -0.76 23.70
N SER A 312 2.54 -2.06 23.98
CA SER A 312 3.19 -2.59 25.17
C SER A 312 4.70 -2.75 24.95
N PRO A 313 5.54 -2.59 25.99
CA PRO A 313 6.96 -2.97 25.92
C PRO A 313 7.19 -4.45 25.57
N GLU A 314 6.20 -5.31 25.80
CA GLU A 314 6.28 -6.74 25.55
C GLU A 314 5.84 -7.15 24.14
N ASP A 315 5.29 -6.21 23.35
CA ASP A 315 4.90 -6.46 21.96
C ASP A 315 6.13 -6.79 21.11
N ARG A 316 5.93 -7.60 20.07
CA ARG A 316 7.00 -8.01 19.15
C ARG A 316 7.29 -6.90 18.14
N LEU A 317 8.57 -6.68 17.81
CA LEU A 317 8.93 -5.64 16.85
C LEU A 317 8.39 -5.89 15.44
N ASP A 318 8.25 -7.14 15.00
CA ASP A 318 7.74 -7.46 13.67
C ASP A 318 6.27 -7.10 13.51
N GLU A 319 5.47 -7.26 14.57
CA GLU A 319 4.07 -6.84 14.61
C GLU A 319 3.95 -5.31 14.65
N VAL A 320 4.80 -4.64 15.42
CA VAL A 320 4.84 -3.16 15.48
C VAL A 320 5.28 -2.56 14.15
N TYR A 321 6.29 -3.14 13.49
CA TYR A 321 6.73 -2.73 12.16
C TYR A 321 5.60 -2.87 11.12
N LYS A 322 4.86 -3.99 11.14
CA LYS A 322 3.69 -4.19 10.27
C LYS A 322 2.61 -3.13 10.53
N LYS A 323 2.27 -2.87 11.80
CA LYS A 323 1.33 -1.81 12.17
C LYS A 323 1.80 -0.44 11.68
N MET A 324 3.07 -0.06 11.90
CA MET A 324 3.60 1.22 11.40
C MET A 324 3.44 1.38 9.88
N GLN A 325 3.72 0.33 9.09
CA GLN A 325 3.56 0.33 7.64
C GLN A 325 2.09 0.49 7.20
N GLN A 326 1.19 -0.31 7.78
CA GLN A 326 -0.22 -0.37 7.40
C GLN A 326 -0.97 0.89 7.81
N GLU A 327 -0.73 1.35 9.04
CA GLU A 327 -1.38 2.52 9.59
C GLU A 327 -0.76 3.83 9.07
N GLN A 328 0.38 3.76 8.36
CA GLN A 328 1.22 4.91 8.00
C GLN A 328 1.61 5.75 9.22
N ILE A 329 1.77 5.09 10.36
CA ILE A 329 2.14 5.72 11.63
C ILE A 329 3.66 5.67 11.76
N LYS A 330 4.26 6.86 11.95
CA LYS A 330 5.73 6.98 12.02
C LYS A 330 6.29 6.61 13.40
N ALA A 331 5.47 6.64 14.45
CA ALA A 331 5.88 6.34 15.82
C ALA A 331 4.71 5.93 16.72
N PHE A 332 5.01 5.10 17.73
CA PHE A 332 4.09 4.70 18.79
C PHE A 332 4.62 5.11 20.17
N ALA A 333 3.71 5.51 21.05
CA ALA A 333 4.01 5.64 22.47
C ALA A 333 3.98 4.25 23.12
N VAL A 334 4.98 3.97 23.96
CA VAL A 334 5.08 2.71 24.69
C VAL A 334 4.55 2.93 26.09
N ILE A 335 3.45 2.24 26.42
CA ILE A 335 2.79 2.35 27.72
C ILE A 335 2.94 1.02 28.46
N ASP A 336 3.41 1.09 29.69
CA ASP A 336 3.46 -0.03 30.63
C ASP A 336 2.58 0.28 31.85
N HIS A 337 1.61 -0.59 32.14
CA HIS A 337 0.67 -0.42 33.25
C HIS A 337 0.05 0.99 33.39
N GLY A 338 -0.24 1.65 32.26
CA GLY A 338 -0.84 2.99 32.22
C GLY A 338 0.18 4.15 32.32
N THR A 339 1.47 3.85 32.40
CA THR A 339 2.56 4.84 32.44
C THR A 339 3.33 4.84 31.12
N LEU A 340 3.68 6.02 30.62
CA LEU A 340 4.53 6.14 29.44
C LEU A 340 5.97 5.80 29.81
N VAL A 341 6.52 4.74 29.20
CA VAL A 341 7.89 4.26 29.46
C VAL A 341 8.86 4.53 28.31
N GLY A 342 8.36 4.89 27.14
CA GLY A 342 9.21 5.25 26.00
C GLY A 342 8.42 5.56 24.73
N VAL A 343 9.16 5.78 23.64
CA VAL A 343 8.63 5.96 22.29
C VAL A 343 9.41 5.07 21.34
N ILE A 344 8.74 4.48 20.35
CA ILE A 344 9.41 3.77 19.26
C ILE A 344 9.02 4.41 17.92
N SER A 345 10.01 4.72 17.10
CA SER A 345 9.82 5.31 15.78
C SER A 345 10.28 4.37 14.66
N MET A 346 9.88 4.68 13.41
CA MET A 346 10.40 4.00 12.22
C MET A 346 11.93 4.09 12.10
N GLU A 347 12.54 5.18 12.60
CA GLU A 347 14.00 5.31 12.63
C GLU A 347 14.64 4.30 13.59
N ASP A 348 14.04 4.08 14.76
CA ASP A 348 14.53 3.13 15.75
C ASP A 348 14.44 1.69 15.21
N LEU A 349 13.35 1.35 14.52
CA LEU A 349 13.20 0.06 13.84
C LEU A 349 14.25 -0.13 12.73
N GLY A 350 14.52 0.90 11.93
CA GLY A 350 15.55 0.85 10.89
C GLY A 350 16.96 0.64 11.46
N ARG A 351 17.26 1.25 12.62
CA ARG A 351 18.52 1.02 13.33
C ARG A 351 18.60 -0.39 13.91
N ALA A 352 17.53 -0.87 14.54
CA ALA A 352 17.48 -2.24 15.06
C ALA A 352 17.70 -3.26 13.94
N TYR A 353 17.02 -3.10 12.80
CA TYR A 353 17.22 -3.95 11.63
C TYR A 353 18.67 -3.93 11.12
N SER A 354 19.28 -2.75 10.94
CA SER A 354 20.65 -2.67 10.41
C SER A 354 21.68 -3.33 11.34
N LEU A 355 21.51 -3.22 12.66
CA LEU A 355 22.34 -3.93 13.64
C LEU A 355 22.08 -5.44 13.62
N ALA A 356 20.82 -5.87 13.62
CA ALA A 356 20.45 -7.29 13.57
C ALA A 356 21.00 -7.98 12.30
N ALA A 357 20.81 -7.34 11.14
CA ALA A 357 21.31 -7.83 9.86
C ALA A 357 22.86 -7.94 9.85
N ALA A 358 23.56 -6.99 10.46
CA ALA A 358 25.02 -7.03 10.57
C ALA A 358 25.49 -8.21 11.44
N ILE A 359 24.82 -8.49 12.56
CA ILE A 359 25.15 -9.62 13.44
C ILE A 359 24.90 -10.95 12.71
N HIS A 360 23.74 -11.08 12.06
CA HIS A 360 23.38 -12.29 11.32
C HIS A 360 24.36 -12.58 10.17
N SER A 361 24.85 -11.54 9.48
CA SER A 361 25.84 -11.69 8.41
C SER A 361 27.18 -12.27 8.90
N ARG A 362 27.58 -12.01 10.15
CA ARG A 362 28.81 -12.54 10.74
C ARG A 362 28.70 -13.98 11.24
N LEU A 363 27.50 -14.46 11.58
CA LEU A 363 27.27 -15.81 12.09
C LEU A 363 27.15 -16.87 10.98
N LYS A 364 27.04 -16.45 9.71
CA LYS A 364 27.01 -17.33 8.53
C LYS A 364 28.40 -17.64 7.95
N PHE A 365 29.45 -17.03 8.50
CA PHE A 365 30.85 -17.34 8.25
C PHE A 365 31.47 -17.88 9.54
#